data_AF-A0A7V4NDU5-F1
#
_entry.id   AF-A0A7V4NDU5-F1
#
_cell.length_a   1.000
_cell.length_b   1.000
_cell.length_c   1.000
_cell.angle_alpha   90.00
_cell.angle_beta   90.00
_cell.angle_gamma   90.00
#
_symmetry.space_group_name_H-M   'P 1'
#
loop_
_entity.id
_entity.type
_entity.pdbx_description
1 polymer ?
#
loop_
_entity_poly.entity_id
_entity_poly.type
_entity_poly.pdbx_seq_one_letter_code
_entity_poly.pdbx_strand_id
1 'polypeptide(L)'
;LDESILQRAKEHLDEEHVRIDELIKSLNKHISELEERKRELENTLREYQRQKREFEEKYKLLKIKKMEEFDKELREVYRDIQKAKRDLQITLQSKNTESEQLIKKRLKEIEGEVKHIEEVQEKLEKVFYETALSEEEKTIGVGDYVKLIDGTAVGKVVDVKGSKVIVDFNGIKLEVKPEKLKRVATPNTLTSGSFQTKPEITHEKRIPTKVYSSPLTKNEIDVRGMTVEEAVEKIDEFIDQLLMSDFTTGYIIHGKGTGKLATGIWNHLRHDKRIKNYRFGRPDEGGVGVTVIEI
;
A
#
# COMPACT_ATOMS: atom_id res chain seq x y z
N LEU A 1 -24.07 34.70 83.31
CA LEU A 1 -24.10 34.90 81.86
C LEU A 1 -25.55 35.16 81.49
N ASP A 2 -25.82 36.20 80.70
CA ASP A 2 -27.18 36.60 80.33
C ASP A 2 -27.80 35.55 79.39
N GLU A 3 -28.92 34.97 79.79
CA GLU A 3 -29.61 33.88 79.08
C GLU A 3 -30.10 34.36 77.70
N SER A 4 -30.36 35.66 77.56
CA SER A 4 -30.74 36.30 76.29
C SER A 4 -29.62 36.27 75.24
N ILE A 5 -28.35 36.30 75.66
CA ILE A 5 -27.19 36.26 74.76
C ILE A 5 -26.97 34.83 74.25
N LEU A 6 -27.18 33.83 75.11
CA LEU A 6 -27.10 32.41 74.74
C LEU A 6 -28.23 32.01 73.77
N GLN A 7 -29.45 32.52 73.96
CA GLN A 7 -30.59 32.28 73.07
C GLN A 7 -30.34 32.86 71.67
N ARG A 8 -29.91 34.13 71.58
CA ARG A 8 -29.61 34.77 70.28
C ARG A 8 -28.44 34.11 69.55
N ALA A 9 -27.40 33.69 70.27
CA ALA A 9 -26.29 32.95 69.68
C ALA A 9 -26.77 31.62 69.09
N LYS A 10 -27.69 30.93 69.76
CA LYS A 10 -28.26 29.65 69.29
C LYS A 10 -29.15 29.80 68.06
N GLU A 11 -29.99 30.83 68.01
CA GLU A 11 -30.84 31.13 66.84
C GLU A 11 -29.99 31.52 65.61
N HIS A 12 -28.95 32.34 65.79
CA HIS A 12 -28.06 32.71 64.69
C HIS A 12 -27.22 31.52 64.18
N LEU A 13 -26.78 30.62 65.06
CA LEU A 13 -26.09 29.39 64.67
C LEU A 13 -26.99 28.46 63.84
N ASP A 14 -28.27 28.36 64.20
CA ASP A 14 -29.24 27.53 63.49
C ASP A 14 -29.57 28.11 62.10
N GLU A 15 -29.75 29.43 62.00
CA GLU A 15 -29.93 30.11 60.70
C GLU A 15 -28.70 29.98 59.78
N GLU A 16 -27.48 30.07 60.33
CA GLU A 16 -26.25 29.92 59.55
C GLU A 16 -26.05 28.47 59.07
N HIS A 17 -26.38 27.49 59.90
CA HIS A 17 -26.36 26.07 59.52
C HIS A 17 -27.37 25.77 58.40
N VAL A 18 -28.60 26.30 58.50
CA VAL A 18 -29.62 26.14 57.45
C VAL A 18 -29.14 26.74 56.12
N ARG A 19 -28.49 27.91 56.13
CA ARG A 19 -27.93 28.53 54.91
C ARG A 19 -26.77 27.73 54.32
N ILE A 20 -25.92 27.13 55.16
CA ILE A 20 -24.83 26.26 54.72
C ILE A 20 -25.39 24.97 54.09
N ASP A 21 -26.41 24.36 54.68
CA ASP A 21 -27.05 23.17 54.13
C ASP A 21 -27.75 23.45 52.79
N GLU A 22 -28.41 24.60 52.65
CA GLU A 22 -28.97 25.07 51.38
C GLU A 22 -27.88 25.30 50.32
N LEU A 23 -26.75 25.90 50.72
CA LEU A 23 -25.61 26.11 49.84
C LEU A 23 -25.02 24.77 49.39
N ILE A 24 -24.79 23.82 50.30
CA ILE A 24 -24.29 22.46 50.00
C ILE A 24 -25.26 21.74 49.05
N LYS A 25 -26.57 21.86 49.28
CA LYS A 25 -27.59 21.27 48.40
C LYS A 25 -27.56 21.89 47.00
N SER A 26 -27.39 23.21 46.89
CA SER A 26 -27.25 23.89 45.60
C SER A 26 -25.95 23.50 44.89
N LEU A 27 -24.84 23.35 45.64
CA LEU A 27 -23.55 22.91 45.11
C LEU A 27 -23.63 21.48 44.58
N ASN A 28 -24.21 20.56 45.35
CA ASN A 28 -24.39 19.18 44.93
C ASN A 28 -25.28 19.07 43.68
N LYS A 29 -26.32 19.90 43.58
CA LYS A 29 -27.15 19.99 42.38
C LYS A 29 -26.35 20.46 41.17
N HIS A 30 -25.57 21.53 41.30
CA HIS A 30 -24.71 22.02 40.21
C HIS A 30 -23.61 21.03 39.83
N ILE A 31 -23.02 20.32 40.80
CA ILE A 31 -22.03 19.26 40.53
C ILE A 31 -22.67 18.15 39.70
N SER A 32 -23.85 17.66 40.10
CA SER A 32 -24.58 16.62 39.36
C SER A 32 -24.92 17.07 37.94
N GLU A 33 -25.39 18.32 37.77
CA GLU A 33 -25.73 18.88 36.46
C GLU A 33 -24.50 19.04 35.56
N LEU A 34 -23.37 19.50 36.12
CA LEU A 34 -22.10 19.60 35.41
C LEU A 34 -21.57 18.22 34.99
N GLU A 35 -21.70 17.21 35.85
CA GLU A 35 -21.30 15.83 35.53
C GLU A 35 -22.16 15.21 34.43
N GLU A 36 -23.46 15.49 34.42
CA GLU A 36 -24.37 15.06 33.36
C GLU A 36 -24.01 15.76 32.04
N ARG A 37 -23.84 17.09 32.07
CA ARG A 37 -23.46 17.88 30.89
C ARG A 37 -22.12 17.45 30.31
N LYS A 38 -21.16 17.13 31.17
CA LYS A 38 -19.86 16.60 30.75
C LYS A 38 -20.01 15.25 30.05
N ARG A 39 -20.83 14.35 30.58
CA ARG A 39 -21.12 13.06 29.94
C ARG A 39 -21.81 13.22 28.59
N GLU A 40 -22.80 14.10 28.49
CA GLU A 40 -23.46 14.43 27.22
C GLU A 40 -22.46 14.96 26.18
N LEU A 41 -21.59 15.88 26.60
CA LEU A 41 -20.58 16.47 25.73
C LEU A 41 -19.57 15.43 25.25
N GLU A 42 -19.09 14.57 26.15
CA GLU A 42 -18.16 13.48 25.80
C GLU A 42 -18.79 12.47 24.83
N ASN A 43 -20.09 12.16 25.00
CA ASN A 43 -20.81 11.28 24.08
C ASN A 43 -21.01 11.94 22.72
N THR A 44 -21.40 13.21 22.70
CA THR A 44 -21.56 13.99 21.46
C THR A 44 -20.25 14.12 20.71
N LEU A 45 -19.15 14.36 21.43
CA LEU A 45 -17.81 14.48 20.84
C LEU A 45 -17.34 13.15 20.25
N ARG A 46 -17.61 12.03 20.93
CA ARG A 46 -17.36 10.68 20.39
C ARG A 46 -18.16 10.41 19.12
N GLU A 47 -19.45 10.75 19.14
CA GLU A 47 -20.33 10.57 17.98
C GLU A 47 -19.87 11.43 16.79
N TYR A 48 -19.55 12.70 17.04
CA TYR A 48 -19.01 13.60 16.02
C TYR A 48 -17.71 13.07 15.43
N GLN A 49 -16.77 12.59 16.26
CA GLN A 49 -15.53 12.00 15.79
C GLN A 49 -15.74 10.70 14.99
N ARG A 50 -16.76 9.90 15.32
CA ARG A 50 -17.13 8.71 14.55
C ARG A 50 -17.68 9.13 13.18
N GLN A 51 -18.65 10.03 13.14
CA GLN A 51 -19.25 10.51 11.91
C GLN A 51 -18.22 11.20 11.00
N LYS A 52 -17.32 11.99 11.58
CA LYS A 52 -16.22 12.63 10.84
C LYS A 52 -15.32 11.59 10.18
N ARG A 53 -14.91 10.54 10.90
CA ARG A 53 -14.11 9.45 10.34
C ARG A 53 -14.83 8.70 9.24
N GLU A 54 -16.09 8.32 9.45
CA GLU A 54 -16.89 7.66 8.41
C GLU A 54 -17.06 8.54 7.17
N PHE A 55 -17.26 9.84 7.35
CA PHE A 55 -17.37 10.78 6.24
C PHE A 55 -16.06 10.90 5.47
N GLU A 56 -14.92 11.01 6.17
CA GLU A 56 -13.59 11.05 5.55
C GLU A 56 -13.28 9.77 4.77
N GLU A 57 -13.61 8.60 5.31
CA GLU A 57 -13.46 7.31 4.62
C GLU A 57 -14.35 7.20 3.39
N LYS A 58 -15.63 7.56 3.51
CA LYS A 58 -16.58 7.58 2.38
C LYS A 58 -16.14 8.58 1.31
N TYR A 59 -15.64 9.75 1.72
CA TYR A 59 -15.13 10.78 0.81
C TYR A 59 -13.89 10.29 0.04
N LYS A 60 -12.94 9.64 0.75
CA LYS A 60 -11.76 9.02 0.12
C LYS A 60 -12.19 7.94 -0.89
N LEU A 61 -13.09 7.04 -0.51
CA LEU A 61 -13.56 5.98 -1.38
C LEU A 61 -14.27 6.52 -2.62
N LEU A 62 -15.13 7.54 -2.46
CA LEU A 62 -15.84 8.17 -3.57
C LEU A 62 -14.86 8.87 -4.52
N LYS A 63 -13.84 9.54 -3.98
CA LYS A 63 -12.82 10.21 -4.78
C LYS A 63 -12.00 9.21 -5.60
N ILE A 64 -11.61 8.08 -4.99
CA ILE A 64 -10.93 6.97 -5.68
C ILE A 64 -11.80 6.41 -6.82
N LYS A 65 -13.07 6.09 -6.55
CA LYS A 65 -13.99 5.56 -7.57
C LYS A 65 -14.19 6.52 -8.74
N LYS A 66 -14.43 7.80 -8.46
CA LYS A 66 -14.58 8.82 -9.53
C LYS A 66 -13.32 8.96 -10.37
N MET A 67 -12.14 8.86 -9.75
CA MET A 67 -10.87 8.90 -10.48
C MET A 67 -10.66 7.66 -11.34
N GLU A 68 -11.03 6.47 -10.85
CA GLU A 68 -10.95 5.23 -11.61
C GLU A 68 -11.91 5.21 -12.82
N GLU A 69 -13.15 5.70 -12.63
CA GLU A 69 -14.11 5.88 -13.72
C GLU A 69 -13.57 6.87 -14.77
N PHE A 70 -13.02 7.99 -14.33
CA PHE A 70 -12.45 9.00 -15.22
C PHE A 70 -11.24 8.47 -16.01
N ASP A 71 -10.36 7.69 -15.37
CA ASP A 71 -9.20 7.08 -16.03
C ASP A 71 -9.63 5.98 -17.04
N LYS A 72 -10.71 5.25 -16.75
CA LYS A 72 -11.31 4.31 -17.70
C LYS A 72 -11.89 5.04 -18.92
N GLU A 73 -12.65 6.12 -18.72
CA GLU A 73 -13.18 6.94 -19.81
C GLU A 73 -12.06 7.55 -20.66
N LEU A 74 -11.01 8.06 -20.03
CA LEU A 74 -9.82 8.58 -20.74
C LEU A 74 -9.18 7.51 -21.63
N ARG A 75 -9.01 6.29 -21.11
CA ARG A 75 -8.43 5.17 -21.87
C ARG A 75 -9.29 4.79 -23.08
N GLU A 76 -10.61 4.81 -22.94
CA GLU A 76 -11.52 4.54 -24.06
C GLU A 76 -11.43 5.62 -25.14
N VAL A 77 -11.49 6.90 -24.75
CA VAL A 77 -11.30 8.04 -25.66
C VAL A 77 -9.95 7.95 -26.38
N TYR A 78 -8.88 7.63 -25.66
CA TYR A 78 -7.54 7.46 -26.26
C TYR A 78 -7.52 6.33 -27.29
N ARG A 79 -8.16 5.19 -26.99
CA ARG A 79 -8.25 4.06 -27.92
C ARG A 79 -9.00 4.44 -29.20
N ASP A 80 -10.05 5.26 -29.08
CA ASP A 80 -10.83 5.73 -30.22
C ASP A 80 -10.07 6.77 -31.05
N ILE A 81 -9.34 7.69 -30.42
CA ILE A 81 -8.42 8.61 -31.12
C ILE A 81 -7.34 7.82 -31.89
N GLN A 82 -6.75 6.79 -31.28
CA GLN A 82 -5.76 5.95 -31.95
C GLN A 82 -6.35 5.15 -33.11
N LYS A 83 -7.60 4.67 -33.01
CA LYS A 83 -8.31 4.04 -34.14
C LYS A 83 -8.55 5.05 -35.26
N ALA A 84 -9.14 6.20 -34.95
CA ALA A 84 -9.38 7.26 -35.91
C ALA A 84 -8.09 7.70 -36.62
N LYS A 85 -6.96 7.79 -35.88
CA LYS A 85 -5.63 8.08 -36.44
C LYS A 85 -5.20 7.02 -37.45
N ARG A 86 -5.33 5.72 -37.13
CA ARG A 86 -4.99 4.63 -38.07
C ARG A 86 -5.87 4.67 -39.31
N ASP A 87 -7.18 4.88 -39.14
CA ASP A 87 -8.13 4.93 -40.25
C ASP A 87 -7.84 6.12 -41.18
N LEU A 88 -7.48 7.27 -40.61
CA LEU A 88 -7.05 8.45 -41.37
C LEU A 88 -5.75 8.15 -42.14
N GLN A 89 -4.78 7.49 -41.51
CA GLN A 89 -3.50 7.15 -42.11
C GLN A 89 -3.65 6.16 -43.29
N ILE A 90 -4.55 5.18 -43.17
CA ILE A 90 -4.88 4.23 -44.24
C ILE A 90 -5.58 4.96 -45.41
N THR A 91 -6.52 5.85 -45.10
CA THR A 91 -7.21 6.67 -46.11
C THR A 91 -6.25 7.62 -46.85
N LEU A 92 -5.19 8.08 -46.18
CA LEU A 92 -4.16 8.93 -46.78
C LEU A 92 -3.22 8.16 -47.71
N GLN A 93 -2.79 6.96 -47.31
CA GLN A 93 -1.95 6.13 -48.17
C GLN A 93 -2.66 5.68 -49.45
N SER A 94 -4.00 5.69 -49.46
CA SER A 94 -4.81 5.30 -50.62
C SER A 94 -5.19 6.46 -51.56
N LYS A 95 -4.92 7.74 -51.21
CA LYS A 95 -5.20 8.90 -52.07
C LYS A 95 -3.96 9.76 -52.29
N ASN A 96 -3.41 9.68 -53.51
CA ASN A 96 -2.14 10.29 -53.91
C ASN A 96 -2.36 11.73 -54.45
N THR A 97 -2.69 12.69 -53.58
CA THR A 97 -2.93 14.10 -53.97
C THR A 97 -2.15 15.10 -53.11
N GLU A 98 -1.96 16.32 -53.65
CA GLU A 98 -1.29 17.50 -53.04
C GLU A 98 -1.77 17.86 -51.62
N SER A 99 -2.87 17.29 -51.15
CA SER A 99 -3.39 17.41 -49.78
C SER A 99 -2.55 16.67 -48.71
N GLU A 100 -1.57 15.83 -49.09
CA GLU A 100 -0.72 15.09 -48.16
C GLU A 100 0.00 15.98 -47.13
N GLN A 101 0.51 17.14 -47.56
CA GLN A 101 1.27 18.04 -46.67
C GLN A 101 0.36 18.70 -45.62
N LEU A 102 -0.84 19.13 -46.02
CA LEU A 102 -1.82 19.73 -45.12
C LEU A 102 -2.29 18.72 -44.08
N ILE A 103 -2.44 17.47 -44.48
CA ILE A 103 -2.93 16.41 -43.60
C ILE A 103 -1.82 15.86 -42.69
N LYS A 104 -0.57 15.77 -43.16
CA LYS A 104 0.59 15.49 -42.29
C LYS A 104 0.71 16.53 -41.17
N LYS A 105 0.46 17.80 -41.47
CA LYS A 105 0.49 18.88 -40.46
C LYS A 105 -0.61 18.69 -39.40
N ARG A 106 -1.84 18.40 -39.82
CA ARG A 106 -2.97 18.06 -38.93
C ARG A 106 -2.70 16.82 -38.08
N LEU A 107 -2.08 15.78 -38.66
CA LEU A 107 -1.72 14.56 -37.93
C LEU A 107 -0.69 14.83 -36.83
N LYS A 108 0.25 15.75 -37.09
CA LYS A 108 1.27 16.17 -36.13
C LYS A 108 0.68 17.03 -35.00
N GLU A 109 -0.32 17.86 -35.30
CA GLU A 109 -1.11 18.57 -34.29
C GLU A 109 -1.88 17.59 -33.38
N ILE A 110 -2.56 16.60 -33.98
CA ILE A 110 -3.26 15.54 -33.22
C ILE A 110 -2.26 14.74 -32.36
N GLU A 111 -1.07 14.42 -32.87
CA GLU A 111 -0.01 13.79 -32.06
C GLU A 111 0.45 14.65 -30.88
N GLY A 112 0.51 15.96 -31.05
CA GLY A 112 0.80 16.91 -29.98
C GLY A 112 -0.28 16.90 -28.90
N GLU A 113 -1.55 16.93 -29.30
CA GLU A 113 -2.68 16.88 -28.35
C GLU A 113 -2.78 15.54 -27.62
N VAL A 114 -2.53 14.43 -28.33
CA VAL A 114 -2.48 13.08 -27.73
C VAL A 114 -1.38 12.98 -26.67
N LYS A 115 -0.19 13.55 -26.93
CA LYS A 115 0.88 13.61 -25.92
C LYS A 115 0.52 14.48 -24.73
N HIS A 116 -0.18 15.59 -24.95
CA HIS A 116 -0.64 16.44 -23.86
C HIS A 116 -1.67 15.73 -22.98
N ILE A 117 -2.54 14.91 -23.58
CA ILE A 117 -3.48 14.06 -22.85
C ILE A 117 -2.72 12.97 -22.05
N GLU A 118 -1.67 12.37 -22.61
CA GLU A 118 -0.79 11.43 -21.88
C GLU A 118 -0.10 12.08 -20.67
N GLU A 119 0.41 13.31 -20.82
CA GLU A 119 1.00 14.07 -19.71
C GLU A 119 -0.02 14.41 -18.62
N VAL A 120 -1.27 14.69 -19.01
CA VAL A 120 -2.38 14.92 -18.08
C VAL A 120 -2.74 13.63 -17.35
N GLN A 121 -2.72 12.48 -18.03
CA GLN A 121 -2.95 11.17 -17.42
C GLN A 121 -1.86 10.82 -16.39
N GLU A 122 -0.60 11.05 -16.71
CA GLU A 122 0.52 10.79 -15.79
C GLU A 122 0.45 11.69 -14.53
N LYS A 123 -0.04 12.93 -14.69
CA LYS A 123 -0.32 13.83 -13.57
C LYS A 123 -1.52 13.37 -12.75
N LEU A 124 -2.58 12.87 -13.40
CA LEU A 124 -3.76 12.33 -12.73
C LEU A 124 -3.43 11.07 -11.92
N GLU A 125 -2.60 10.18 -12.44
CA GLU A 125 -2.07 9.04 -11.67
C GLU A 125 -1.33 9.52 -10.42
N LYS A 126 -0.42 10.50 -10.55
CA LYS A 126 0.29 11.08 -9.39
C LYS A 126 -0.67 11.64 -8.33
N VAL A 127 -1.71 12.38 -8.73
CA VAL A 127 -2.70 12.95 -7.80
C VAL A 127 -3.58 11.85 -7.17
N PHE A 128 -3.88 10.77 -7.90
CA PHE A 128 -4.57 9.59 -7.36
C PHE A 128 -3.75 8.96 -6.23
N TYR A 129 -2.44 8.78 -6.44
CA TYR A 129 -1.52 8.28 -5.42
C TYR A 129 -1.40 9.24 -4.24
N GLU A 130 -1.26 10.55 -4.48
CA GLU A 130 -1.16 11.55 -3.41
C GLU A 130 -2.43 11.69 -2.57
N THR A 131 -3.60 11.51 -3.18
CA THR A 131 -4.90 11.57 -2.50
C THR A 131 -5.20 10.31 -1.68
N ALA A 132 -4.68 9.16 -2.10
CA ALA A 132 -4.90 7.90 -1.41
C ALA A 132 -4.11 7.79 -0.08
N LEU A 133 -3.09 8.64 0.12
CA LEU A 133 -2.31 8.71 1.37
C LEU A 133 -2.83 9.78 2.34
N SER A 134 -2.85 9.46 3.64
CA SER A 134 -3.30 10.38 4.71
C SER A 134 -2.21 11.41 5.04
N GLU A 135 -2.58 12.65 5.39
CA GLU A 135 -1.62 13.71 5.79
C GLU A 135 -0.75 13.33 7.00
N GLU A 136 -1.20 12.38 7.82
CA GLU A 136 -0.48 11.85 8.99
C GLU A 136 0.73 10.98 8.61
N GLU A 137 0.88 10.60 7.34
CA GLU A 137 2.00 9.81 6.82
C GLU A 137 3.17 10.67 6.31
N LYS A 138 3.05 12.01 6.38
CA LYS A 138 3.99 12.98 5.78
C LYS A 138 5.19 13.38 6.65
N THR A 139 5.23 13.07 7.95
CA THR A 139 6.37 13.40 8.81
C THR A 139 7.20 12.17 9.13
N ILE A 140 8.28 11.98 8.36
CA ILE A 140 9.25 10.90 8.56
C ILE A 140 10.39 11.44 9.43
N GLY A 141 10.54 10.90 10.65
CA GLY A 141 11.63 11.17 11.56
C GLY A 141 12.74 10.12 11.50
N VAL A 142 13.93 10.46 11.99
CA VAL A 142 15.05 9.50 12.15
C VAL A 142 14.64 8.43 13.16
N GLY A 143 14.69 7.15 12.77
CA GLY A 143 14.26 6.02 13.60
C GLY A 143 12.90 5.42 13.23
N ASP A 144 12.14 6.06 12.34
CA ASP A 144 10.86 5.54 11.86
C ASP A 144 11.03 4.37 10.89
N TYR A 145 10.08 3.43 10.90
CA TYR A 145 10.00 2.40 9.87
C TYR A 145 9.26 2.98 8.67
N VAL A 146 9.85 2.85 7.49
CA VAL A 146 9.32 3.36 6.24
C VAL A 146 9.31 2.27 5.18
N LYS A 147 8.30 2.29 4.33
CA LYS A 147 8.13 1.39 3.20
C LYS A 147 8.29 2.18 1.92
N LEU A 148 8.95 1.62 0.91
CA LEU A 148 8.96 2.23 -0.43
C LEU A 148 7.57 2.14 -1.06
N ILE A 149 7.09 3.20 -1.72
CA ILE A 149 5.77 3.20 -2.39
C ILE A 149 5.70 2.11 -3.47
N ASP A 150 6.81 1.88 -4.18
CA ASP A 150 6.93 0.90 -5.26
C ASP A 150 7.33 -0.53 -4.78
N GLY A 151 7.50 -0.72 -3.47
CA GLY A 151 8.07 -1.94 -2.90
C GLY A 151 7.33 -2.45 -1.66
N THR A 152 7.49 -3.75 -1.35
CA THR A 152 6.97 -4.35 -0.12
C THR A 152 7.92 -4.20 1.07
N ALA A 153 9.18 -3.83 0.81
CA ALA A 153 10.24 -3.74 1.79
C ALA A 153 9.98 -2.62 2.81
N VAL A 154 10.02 -2.99 4.10
CA VAL A 154 9.98 -2.08 5.24
C VAL A 154 11.39 -1.93 5.77
N GLY A 155 11.90 -0.71 5.86
CA GLY A 155 13.24 -0.37 6.31
C GLY A 155 13.20 0.70 7.39
N LYS A 156 14.25 0.79 8.19
CA LYS A 156 14.35 1.75 9.28
C LYS A 156 15.11 2.99 8.81
N VAL A 157 14.57 4.17 9.03
CA VAL A 157 15.26 5.44 8.72
C VAL A 157 16.45 5.57 9.66
N VAL A 158 17.66 5.60 9.09
CA VAL A 158 18.93 5.70 9.83
C VAL A 158 19.40 7.15 9.93
N ASP A 159 19.17 7.96 8.90
CA ASP A 159 19.61 9.36 8.87
C ASP A 159 18.73 10.18 7.91
N VAL A 160 18.51 11.46 8.23
CA VAL A 160 17.76 12.41 7.39
C VAL A 160 18.64 13.62 7.16
N LYS A 161 19.17 13.77 5.93
CA LYS A 161 19.99 14.91 5.53
C LYS A 161 19.22 15.78 4.53
N GLY A 162 18.60 16.84 5.04
CA GLY A 162 17.92 17.85 4.21
C GLY A 162 16.78 17.26 3.37
N SER A 163 16.99 17.14 2.06
CA SER A 163 15.99 16.62 1.09
C SER A 163 16.06 15.12 0.83
N LYS A 164 16.92 14.39 1.54
CA LYS A 164 17.17 12.96 1.30
C LYS A 164 17.20 12.15 2.60
N VAL A 165 16.65 10.94 2.55
CA VAL A 165 16.49 10.04 3.69
C VAL A 165 17.29 8.76 3.43
N ILE A 166 18.14 8.37 4.38
CA ILE A 166 18.88 7.10 4.33
C ILE A 166 18.07 6.07 5.11
N VAL A 167 17.61 5.03 4.43
CA VAL A 167 16.79 3.96 4.98
C VAL A 167 17.56 2.65 4.93
N ASP A 168 17.61 1.94 6.05
CA ASP A 168 18.18 0.60 6.16
C ASP A 168 17.09 -0.46 6.04
N PHE A 169 17.09 -1.15 4.91
CA PHE A 169 16.26 -2.31 4.66
C PHE A 169 17.04 -3.56 5.06
N ASN A 170 16.92 -3.94 6.34
CA ASN A 170 17.40 -5.22 6.87
C ASN A 170 18.89 -5.52 6.55
N GLY A 171 19.76 -4.50 6.61
CA GLY A 171 21.20 -4.58 6.35
C GLY A 171 21.66 -3.83 5.09
N ILE A 172 20.74 -3.33 4.25
CA ILE A 172 21.04 -2.58 3.03
C ILE A 172 20.64 -1.12 3.21
N LYS A 173 21.61 -0.21 3.20
CA LYS A 173 21.39 1.24 3.30
C LYS A 173 21.12 1.84 1.93
N LEU A 174 19.94 2.43 1.75
CA LEU A 174 19.51 3.09 0.52
C LEU A 174 19.22 4.57 0.76
N GLU A 175 19.68 5.43 -0.14
CA GLU A 175 19.36 6.86 -0.16
C GLU A 175 18.10 7.08 -0.99
N VAL A 176 17.01 7.50 -0.36
CA VAL A 176 15.68 7.62 -0.97
C VAL A 176 15.10 9.01 -0.69
N LYS A 177 14.41 9.58 -1.68
CA LYS A 177 13.67 10.83 -1.49
C LYS A 177 12.46 10.59 -0.57
N PRO A 178 12.10 11.54 0.31
CA PRO A 178 10.98 11.39 1.23
C PRO A 178 9.64 11.13 0.51
N GLU A 179 9.49 11.65 -0.71
CA GLU A 179 8.31 11.45 -1.58
C GLU A 179 8.04 9.98 -1.95
N LYS A 180 9.05 9.11 -1.86
CA LYS A 180 8.95 7.68 -2.20
C LYS A 180 8.83 6.77 -0.99
N LEU A 181 8.71 7.35 0.21
CA LEU A 181 8.72 6.63 1.47
C LEU A 181 7.38 6.83 2.20
N LYS A 182 6.84 5.74 2.72
CA LYS A 182 5.60 5.70 3.51
C LYS A 182 5.91 5.27 4.93
N ARG A 183 5.61 6.09 5.93
CA ARG A 183 5.83 5.74 7.35
C ARG A 183 4.90 4.59 7.76
N VAL A 184 5.44 3.59 8.45
CA VAL A 184 4.69 2.49 9.07
C VAL A 184 4.96 2.48 10.58
N ALA A 185 3.90 2.36 11.38
CA ALA A 185 3.93 2.63 12.81
C ALA A 185 4.67 1.58 13.66
N THR A 186 4.92 0.37 13.14
CA THR A 186 5.67 -0.70 13.84
C THR A 186 5.87 -1.90 12.90
N PRO A 187 6.96 -2.69 13.06
CA PRO A 187 7.15 -3.92 12.34
C PRO A 187 6.32 -5.06 12.98
N ASN A 188 5.26 -5.47 12.28
CA ASN A 188 4.40 -6.66 12.45
C ASN A 188 3.50 -6.77 13.71
N THR A 189 2.19 -7.02 13.49
CA THR A 189 1.57 -8.37 13.62
C THR A 189 0.05 -8.30 13.44
N LEU A 190 -0.47 -8.93 12.37
CA LEU A 190 -1.70 -9.75 12.28
C LEU A 190 -1.55 -10.49 10.94
N THR A 191 -0.80 -11.58 10.86
CA THR A 191 -1.20 -12.89 11.40
C THR A 191 -0.23 -13.42 12.45
N SER A 192 -0.82 -13.73 13.60
CA SER A 192 -0.17 -14.07 14.85
C SER A 192 0.42 -15.49 14.83
N GLY A 193 1.64 -15.59 15.37
CA GLY A 193 2.31 -16.84 15.71
C GLY A 193 3.61 -16.56 16.47
N SER A 194 3.62 -15.51 17.27
CA SER A 194 4.73 -15.15 18.14
C SER A 194 4.79 -16.11 19.33
N PHE A 195 5.77 -17.00 19.35
CA PHE A 195 6.46 -17.32 20.59
C PHE A 195 7.89 -16.82 20.47
N GLN A 196 8.16 -15.72 21.17
CA GLN A 196 9.50 -15.44 21.64
C GLN A 196 9.91 -16.60 22.55
N THR A 197 11.05 -17.22 22.29
CA THR A 197 12.06 -17.50 23.33
C THR A 197 13.31 -18.10 22.68
N LYS A 198 14.44 -17.63 23.22
CA LYS A 198 15.81 -18.11 23.11
C LYS A 198 15.89 -19.65 23.09
N PRO A 199 16.81 -20.29 22.33
CA PRO A 199 16.84 -21.74 22.21
C PRO A 199 17.34 -22.36 23.51
N GLU A 200 16.48 -23.08 24.21
CA GLU A 200 16.87 -24.05 25.22
C GLU A 200 16.70 -25.46 24.64
N ILE A 201 17.70 -26.27 24.92
CA ILE A 201 18.04 -27.52 24.26
C ILE A 201 17.07 -28.61 24.74
N THR A 202 16.38 -29.29 23.83
CA THR A 202 15.93 -30.67 24.08
C THR A 202 15.94 -31.48 22.80
N HIS A 203 16.82 -32.48 22.82
CA HIS A 203 16.85 -33.59 21.89
C HIS A 203 15.49 -34.26 21.79
N GLU A 204 15.00 -34.52 20.58
CA GLU A 204 14.36 -35.80 20.32
C GLU A 204 14.41 -36.22 18.85
N LYS A 205 14.84 -37.47 18.69
CA LYS A 205 15.17 -38.17 17.45
C LYS A 205 13.94 -38.31 16.55
N ARG A 206 14.05 -37.86 15.30
CA ARG A 206 13.34 -38.49 14.17
C ARG A 206 14.27 -38.64 12.96
N ILE A 207 14.79 -39.88 12.86
CA ILE A 207 15.13 -40.69 11.69
C ILE A 207 15.47 -39.91 10.39
N PRO A 208 16.71 -39.99 9.89
CA PRO A 208 17.13 -39.25 8.69
C PRO A 208 16.70 -40.00 7.42
N THR A 209 15.57 -39.61 6.83
CA THR A 209 15.35 -39.93 5.41
C THR A 209 16.11 -38.89 4.60
N LYS A 210 17.34 -39.26 4.24
CA LYS A 210 18.28 -38.42 3.50
C LYS A 210 17.80 -38.27 2.05
N VAL A 211 16.83 -37.40 1.82
CA VAL A 211 16.60 -36.85 0.48
C VAL A 211 17.61 -35.72 0.33
N TYR A 212 18.66 -35.97 -0.43
CA TYR A 212 19.58 -34.93 -0.89
C TYR A 212 18.85 -34.03 -1.89
N SER A 213 17.96 -33.18 -1.39
CA SER A 213 17.59 -31.95 -2.10
C SER A 213 18.35 -30.84 -1.39
N SER A 214 19.43 -30.39 -2.01
CA SER A 214 20.16 -29.22 -1.52
C SER A 214 19.16 -28.07 -1.41
N PRO A 215 19.02 -27.41 -0.25
CA PRO A 215 18.14 -26.26 -0.14
C PRO A 215 18.58 -25.22 -1.18
N LEU A 216 17.59 -24.73 -1.93
CA LEU A 216 17.77 -23.79 -3.02
C LEU A 216 18.63 -22.60 -2.54
N THR A 217 19.85 -22.45 -3.07
CA THR A 217 20.76 -21.38 -2.61
C THR A 217 20.38 -20.02 -3.21
N LYS A 218 19.64 -20.04 -4.33
CA LYS A 218 19.11 -18.87 -5.01
C LYS A 218 17.75 -19.20 -5.59
N ASN A 219 16.80 -18.29 -5.49
CA ASN A 219 15.47 -18.41 -6.05
C ASN A 219 15.41 -18.11 -7.56
N GLU A 220 16.44 -18.48 -8.32
CA GLU A 220 16.51 -18.27 -9.77
C GLU A 220 16.92 -19.56 -10.49
N ILE A 221 16.34 -19.80 -11.66
CA ILE A 221 16.72 -20.88 -12.58
C ILE A 221 16.94 -20.32 -13.98
N ASP A 222 18.05 -20.70 -14.61
CA ASP A 222 18.34 -20.38 -16.01
C ASP A 222 18.03 -21.57 -16.91
N VAL A 223 17.09 -21.37 -17.83
CA VAL A 223 16.66 -22.36 -18.83
C VAL A 223 16.96 -21.90 -20.26
N ARG A 224 17.82 -20.89 -20.44
CA ARG A 224 18.20 -20.41 -21.76
C ARG A 224 18.91 -21.51 -22.56
N GLY A 225 18.54 -21.61 -23.84
CA GLY A 225 19.13 -22.57 -24.76
C GLY A 225 18.59 -24.00 -24.65
N MET A 226 17.69 -24.27 -23.69
CA MET A 226 16.97 -25.53 -23.57
C MET A 226 15.78 -25.58 -24.54
N THR A 227 15.35 -26.79 -24.88
CA THR A 227 14.05 -27.01 -25.52
C THR A 227 12.91 -26.76 -24.53
N VAL A 228 11.68 -26.65 -25.01
CA VAL A 228 10.51 -26.39 -24.13
C VAL A 228 10.31 -27.55 -23.17
N GLU A 229 10.46 -28.77 -23.65
CA GLU A 229 10.29 -30.01 -22.89
C GLU A 229 11.33 -30.13 -21.77
N GLU A 230 12.61 -29.88 -22.06
CA GLU A 230 13.69 -29.88 -21.06
C GLU A 230 13.52 -28.78 -20.02
N ALA A 231 13.10 -27.58 -20.45
CA ALA A 231 12.88 -26.47 -19.55
C ALA A 231 11.73 -26.73 -18.58
N VAL A 232 10.65 -27.38 -19.03
CA VAL A 232 9.50 -27.73 -18.18
C VAL A 232 9.91 -28.70 -17.07
N GLU A 233 10.66 -29.75 -17.40
CA GLU A 233 11.17 -30.71 -16.41
C GLU A 233 12.04 -30.02 -15.34
N LYS A 234 12.93 -29.13 -15.78
CA LYS A 234 13.77 -28.32 -14.87
C LYS A 234 12.98 -27.35 -14.00
N ILE A 235 11.91 -26.78 -14.54
CA ILE A 235 11.03 -25.86 -13.80
C ILE A 235 10.22 -26.61 -12.75
N ASP A 236 9.79 -27.85 -13.02
CA ASP A 236 9.11 -28.68 -12.03
C ASP A 236 10.02 -29.00 -10.84
N GLU A 237 11.26 -29.43 -11.11
CA GLU A 237 12.27 -29.63 -10.05
C GLU A 237 12.50 -28.35 -9.23
N PHE A 238 12.54 -27.20 -9.92
CA PHE A 238 12.73 -25.89 -9.29
C PHE A 238 11.56 -25.50 -8.40
N ILE A 239 10.31 -25.71 -8.84
CA ILE A 239 9.11 -25.43 -8.05
C ILE A 239 9.09 -26.30 -6.78
N ASP A 240 9.44 -27.58 -6.90
CA ASP A 240 9.50 -28.48 -5.74
C ASP A 240 10.58 -28.03 -4.75
N GLN A 241 11.74 -27.59 -5.23
CA GLN A 241 12.78 -27.02 -4.38
C GLN A 241 12.36 -25.68 -3.76
N LEU A 242 11.60 -24.86 -4.48
CA LEU A 242 11.08 -23.58 -3.99
C LEU A 242 10.08 -23.81 -2.85
N LEU A 243 9.20 -24.80 -2.97
CA LEU A 243 8.26 -25.22 -1.92
C LEU A 243 8.94 -25.79 -0.67
N MET A 244 10.10 -26.42 -0.83
CA MET A 244 10.91 -26.91 0.29
C MET A 244 11.81 -25.81 0.91
N SER A 245 11.86 -24.63 0.29
CA SER A 245 12.67 -23.50 0.73
C SER A 245 11.81 -22.43 1.41
N ASP A 246 12.45 -21.47 2.08
CA ASP A 246 11.76 -20.31 2.68
C ASP A 246 11.39 -19.22 1.64
N PHE A 247 11.65 -19.45 0.35
CA PHE A 247 11.36 -18.48 -0.70
C PHE A 247 9.92 -18.58 -1.19
N THR A 248 9.19 -17.46 -1.15
CA THR A 248 7.82 -17.37 -1.70
C THR A 248 7.78 -17.05 -3.20
N THR A 249 8.91 -16.67 -3.77
CA THR A 249 8.99 -16.16 -5.15
C THR A 249 10.21 -16.73 -5.85
N GLY A 250 10.03 -17.19 -7.10
CA GLY A 250 11.08 -17.74 -7.96
C GLY A 250 11.20 -17.02 -9.30
N TYR A 251 12.40 -16.99 -9.86
CA TYR A 251 12.74 -16.32 -11.12
C TYR A 251 13.17 -17.34 -12.18
N ILE A 252 12.40 -17.46 -13.26
CA ILE A 252 12.68 -18.36 -14.39
C ILE A 252 13.24 -17.53 -15.54
N ILE A 253 14.52 -17.71 -15.83
CA ILE A 253 15.24 -16.99 -16.86
C ILE A 253 15.19 -17.80 -18.15
N HIS A 254 14.31 -17.44 -19.08
CA HIS A 254 14.15 -18.12 -20.39
C HIS A 254 14.71 -17.29 -21.56
N GLY A 255 15.06 -16.02 -21.34
CA GLY A 255 15.55 -15.11 -22.36
C GLY A 255 14.44 -14.56 -23.27
N LYS A 256 14.78 -13.56 -24.09
CA LYS A 256 13.81 -12.83 -24.94
C LYS A 256 13.51 -13.60 -26.25
N GLY A 257 14.56 -14.02 -26.96
CA GLY A 257 14.51 -14.94 -28.11
C GLY A 257 13.34 -14.73 -29.08
N THR A 258 12.75 -15.84 -29.54
CA THR A 258 11.54 -15.88 -30.37
C THR A 258 10.25 -15.98 -29.54
N GLY A 259 10.34 -15.95 -28.21
CA GLY A 259 9.21 -16.11 -27.29
C GLY A 259 8.65 -17.53 -27.15
N LYS A 260 9.07 -18.50 -27.99
CA LYS A 260 8.57 -19.89 -27.94
C LYS A 260 8.76 -20.54 -26.56
N LEU A 261 9.92 -20.35 -25.95
CA LEU A 261 10.24 -20.88 -24.62
C LEU A 261 9.34 -20.24 -23.55
N ALA A 262 9.15 -18.92 -23.60
CA ALA A 262 8.26 -18.19 -22.70
C ALA A 262 6.80 -18.70 -22.81
N THR A 263 6.30 -18.88 -24.03
CA THR A 263 4.93 -19.39 -24.27
C THR A 263 4.77 -20.83 -23.76
N GLY A 264 5.75 -21.70 -24.01
CA GLY A 264 5.74 -23.07 -23.50
C GLY A 264 5.72 -23.14 -21.97
N ILE A 265 6.57 -22.35 -21.33
CA ILE A 265 6.63 -22.23 -19.87
C ILE A 265 5.30 -21.71 -19.31
N TRP A 266 4.75 -20.63 -19.86
CA TRP A 266 3.47 -20.07 -19.38
C TRP A 266 2.29 -21.03 -19.52
N ASN A 267 2.28 -21.85 -20.58
CA ASN A 267 1.28 -22.89 -20.75
C ASN A 267 1.42 -23.97 -19.67
N HIS A 268 2.64 -24.33 -19.27
CA HIS A 268 2.88 -25.23 -18.14
C HIS A 268 2.41 -24.62 -16.81
N LEU A 269 2.90 -23.42 -16.48
CA LEU A 269 2.59 -22.75 -15.20
C LEU A 269 1.09 -22.50 -15.00
N ARG A 270 0.32 -22.30 -16.09
CA ARG A 270 -1.14 -22.12 -16.02
C ARG A 270 -1.89 -23.35 -15.47
N HIS A 271 -1.36 -24.55 -15.70
CA HIS A 271 -2.02 -25.80 -15.28
C HIS A 271 -1.49 -26.31 -13.93
N ASP A 272 -0.45 -25.68 -13.39
CA ASP A 272 0.16 -26.07 -12.12
C ASP A 272 -0.56 -25.42 -10.93
N LYS A 273 -1.08 -26.26 -10.02
CA LYS A 273 -1.79 -25.81 -8.82
C LYS A 273 -0.87 -25.31 -7.71
N ARG A 274 0.43 -25.58 -7.81
CA ARG A 274 1.45 -25.13 -6.84
C ARG A 274 1.73 -23.64 -6.93
N ILE A 275 1.35 -23.00 -8.03
CA ILE A 275 1.63 -21.60 -8.32
C ILE A 275 0.39 -20.75 -8.01
N LYS A 276 0.56 -19.74 -7.14
CA LYS A 276 -0.47 -18.73 -6.84
C LYS A 276 -0.57 -17.69 -7.93
N ASN A 277 0.56 -17.24 -8.45
CA ASN A 277 0.61 -16.19 -9.47
C ASN A 277 1.88 -16.29 -10.32
N TYR A 278 1.82 -15.83 -11.57
CA TYR A 278 2.99 -15.69 -12.44
C TYR A 278 2.87 -14.46 -13.33
N ARG A 279 4.00 -13.80 -13.59
CA ARG A 279 4.08 -12.60 -14.43
C ARG A 279 5.43 -12.50 -15.12
N PHE A 280 5.53 -11.64 -16.13
CA PHE A 280 6.85 -11.24 -16.62
C PHE A 280 7.61 -10.44 -15.55
N GLY A 281 8.94 -10.54 -15.60
CA GLY A 281 9.84 -9.71 -14.82
C GLY A 281 9.64 -8.23 -15.16
N ARG A 282 9.79 -7.38 -14.14
CA ARG A 282 9.90 -5.92 -14.32
C ARG A 282 11.23 -5.59 -15.03
N PRO A 283 11.40 -4.37 -15.56
CA PRO A 283 12.65 -3.98 -16.22
C PRO A 283 13.92 -4.21 -15.37
N ASP A 284 13.82 -4.05 -14.05
CA ASP A 284 14.86 -4.31 -13.05
C ASP A 284 15.09 -5.80 -12.77
N GLU A 285 14.13 -6.67 -13.09
CA GLU A 285 14.17 -8.13 -12.90
C GLU A 285 14.52 -8.87 -14.21
N GLY A 286 14.94 -8.17 -15.27
CA GLY A 286 15.27 -8.76 -16.58
C GLY A 286 14.15 -8.68 -17.63
N GLY A 287 13.03 -8.06 -17.29
CA GLY A 287 11.93 -7.74 -18.21
C GLY A 287 11.24 -8.99 -18.77
N VAL A 288 10.80 -8.89 -20.02
CA VAL A 288 10.16 -9.99 -20.78
C VAL A 288 11.02 -11.26 -20.98
N GLY A 289 12.30 -11.24 -20.60
CA GLY A 289 13.17 -12.42 -20.66
C GLY A 289 13.16 -13.28 -19.39
N VAL A 290 12.39 -12.87 -18.39
CA VAL A 290 12.26 -13.52 -17.08
C VAL A 290 10.79 -13.67 -16.75
N THR A 291 10.41 -14.83 -16.21
CA THR A 291 9.09 -15.07 -15.64
C THR A 291 9.24 -15.23 -14.13
N VAL A 292 8.48 -14.44 -13.38
CA VAL A 292 8.45 -14.48 -11.92
C VAL A 292 7.24 -15.30 -11.49
N ILE A 293 7.47 -16.29 -10.63
CA ILE A 293 6.44 -17.17 -10.07
C ILE A 293 6.31 -16.95 -8.56
N GLU A 294 5.10 -17.07 -8.05
CA GLU A 294 4.77 -16.98 -6.62
C GLU A 294 4.05 -18.26 -6.21
N ILE A 295 4.51 -18.88 -5.11
CA ILE A 295 3.99 -20.15 -4.56
C ILE A 295 3.26 -19.95 -3.23
#